data_AF-A0A4Z0EAZ0-F1
#
_entry.id   AF-A0A4Z0EAZ0-F1
#
_cell.length_a   1.000
_cell.length_b   1.000
_cell.length_c   1.000
_cell.angle_alpha   90.00
_cell.angle_beta   90.00
_cell.angle_gamma   90.00
#
_symmetry.space_group_name_H-M   'P 1'
#
loop_
_entity.id
_entity.type
_entity.pdbx_description
1 polymer ?
#
loop_
_entity_poly.entity_id
_entity_poly.type
_entity_poly.pdbx_seq_one_letter_code
_entity_poly.pdbx_strand_id
1 'polypeptide(L)'
;MTFQGVALDSNPVDTINSLEAKAKALRSNWLPPDALARKDAWSDLIVRTAPTHAVSLVWNADHGRLTADRVQADVAKLHCRVDRRLIKKFNKVRPEDRTGYIGFIEHPDTNTHVHLAWRVPEIYHGRFDAALVHWWDRLHPYGSVDVKLIYDTPGWARYISKDQWYFADAGEAEHFLVDRAISL
;
A
#
# COMPACT_ATOMS: atom_id res chain seq x y z
N MET A 1 -39.67 -32.48 -35.77
CA MET A 1 -39.45 -31.78 -34.49
C MET A 1 -37.98 -31.42 -34.45
N THR A 2 -37.63 -30.19 -34.85
CA THR A 2 -36.25 -29.78 -35.11
C THR A 2 -35.79 -28.96 -33.91
N PHE A 3 -34.82 -29.48 -33.14
CA PHE A 3 -34.17 -28.73 -32.07
C PHE A 3 -33.21 -27.72 -32.71
N GLN A 4 -33.55 -26.43 -32.63
CA GLN A 4 -32.59 -25.35 -32.89
C GLN A 4 -31.62 -25.28 -31.69
N GLY A 5 -30.36 -25.60 -31.94
CA GLY A 5 -29.27 -25.38 -30.99
C GLY A 5 -29.04 -23.88 -30.82
N VAL A 6 -29.09 -23.42 -29.57
CA VAL A 6 -28.68 -22.06 -29.20
C VAL A 6 -27.14 -22.07 -29.14
N ALA A 7 -26.52 -21.41 -30.12
CA ALA A 7 -25.07 -21.16 -30.10
C ALA A 7 -24.75 -20.18 -28.95
N LEU A 8 -24.00 -20.65 -27.96
CA LEU A 8 -23.39 -19.79 -26.94
C LEU A 8 -22.02 -19.32 -27.46
N ASP A 9 -22.04 -18.46 -28.47
CA ASP A 9 -20.85 -17.80 -29.03
C ASP A 9 -20.53 -16.50 -28.29
N SER A 10 -20.45 -16.53 -26.96
CA SER A 10 -19.85 -15.41 -26.22
C SER A 10 -18.43 -15.78 -25.86
N ASN A 11 -17.47 -15.15 -26.53
CA ASN A 11 -16.05 -15.29 -26.22
C ASN A 11 -15.82 -14.95 -24.73
N PRO A 12 -15.16 -15.82 -23.94
CA PRO A 12 -14.97 -15.57 -22.51
C PRO A 12 -14.29 -14.23 -22.20
N VAL A 13 -13.44 -13.73 -23.09
CA VAL A 13 -12.80 -12.41 -22.98
C VAL A 13 -13.83 -11.26 -23.09
N ASP A 14 -14.79 -11.36 -24.01
CA ASP A 14 -15.85 -10.35 -24.17
C ASP A 14 -16.82 -10.34 -22.98
N THR A 15 -17.01 -11.51 -22.37
CA THR A 15 -17.83 -11.66 -21.16
C THR A 15 -17.15 -11.02 -19.94
N ILE A 16 -15.83 -11.19 -19.80
CA ILE A 16 -15.03 -10.55 -18.73
C ILE A 16 -15.02 -9.03 -18.91
N ASN A 17 -14.75 -8.53 -20.11
CA ASN A 17 -14.75 -7.10 -20.43
C ASN A 17 -16.14 -6.46 -20.18
N SER A 18 -17.22 -7.19 -20.49
CA SER A 18 -18.60 -6.78 -20.23
C SER A 18 -18.94 -6.72 -18.73
N LEU A 19 -18.45 -7.68 -17.94
CA LEU A 19 -18.62 -7.69 -16.49
C LEU A 19 -17.83 -6.56 -15.82
N GLU A 20 -16.59 -6.31 -16.24
CA GLU A 20 -15.79 -5.18 -15.75
C GLU A 20 -16.44 -3.84 -16.09
N ALA A 21 -16.96 -3.68 -17.32
CA ALA A 21 -17.67 -2.48 -17.74
C ALA A 21 -18.97 -2.27 -16.94
N LYS A 22 -19.74 -3.34 -16.69
CA LYS A 22 -20.94 -3.28 -15.85
C LYS A 22 -20.62 -2.98 -14.38
N ALA A 23 -19.57 -3.58 -13.83
CA ALA A 23 -19.12 -3.29 -12.47
C ALA A 23 -18.65 -1.84 -12.34
N LYS A 24 -17.96 -1.30 -13.36
CA LYS A 24 -17.55 0.10 -13.44
C LYS A 24 -18.76 1.05 -13.51
N ALA A 25 -19.76 0.73 -14.33
CA ALA A 25 -21.00 1.52 -14.45
C ALA A 25 -21.87 1.46 -13.18
N LEU A 26 -21.91 0.32 -12.48
CA LEU A 26 -22.61 0.21 -11.19
C LEU A 26 -21.90 1.01 -10.11
N ARG A 27 -20.56 1.00 -10.07
CA ARG A 27 -19.76 1.79 -9.12
C ARG A 27 -19.86 3.31 -9.37
N SER A 28 -20.00 3.76 -10.62
CA SER A 28 -20.10 5.18 -10.95
C SER A 28 -21.37 5.87 -10.47
N ASN A 29 -22.42 5.12 -10.07
CA ASN A 29 -23.63 5.71 -9.50
C ASN A 29 -23.53 6.02 -8.00
N TRP A 30 -22.55 5.45 -7.30
CA TRP A 30 -22.34 5.62 -5.86
C TRP A 30 -21.08 6.41 -5.53
N LEU A 31 -20.23 6.62 -6.53
CA LEU A 31 -18.95 7.30 -6.41
C LEU A 31 -18.96 8.58 -7.24
N PRO A 32 -18.24 9.62 -6.81
CA PRO A 32 -17.98 10.78 -7.64
C PRO A 32 -17.44 10.37 -9.03
N PRO A 33 -17.78 11.08 -10.13
CA PRO A 33 -17.38 10.72 -11.48
C PRO A 33 -15.85 10.56 -11.67
N ASP A 34 -15.06 11.21 -10.83
CA ASP A 34 -13.60 11.23 -10.82
C ASP A 34 -12.96 10.24 -9.82
N ALA A 35 -13.75 9.53 -9.02
CA ALA A 35 -13.25 8.58 -8.00
C ALA A 35 -12.38 7.47 -8.58
N LEU A 36 -12.75 6.96 -9.76
CA LEU A 36 -11.94 5.94 -10.43
C LEU A 36 -10.60 6.51 -10.89
N ALA A 37 -10.60 7.71 -11.49
CA ALA A 37 -9.38 8.37 -11.93
C ALA A 37 -8.43 8.68 -10.75
N ARG A 38 -8.98 9.04 -9.58
CA ARG A 38 -8.19 9.21 -8.34
C ARG A 38 -7.57 7.90 -7.86
N LYS A 39 -8.34 6.82 -7.86
CA LYS A 39 -7.84 5.49 -7.47
C LYS A 39 -6.72 5.02 -8.41
N ASP A 40 -6.90 5.25 -9.70
CA ASP A 40 -5.88 4.96 -10.71
C ASP A 40 -4.63 5.83 -10.47
N ALA A 41 -4.79 7.12 -10.15
CA ALA A 41 -3.68 8.02 -9.82
C ALA A 41 -2.89 7.56 -8.57
N TRP A 42 -3.55 7.09 -7.52
CA TRP A 42 -2.88 6.49 -6.36
C TRP A 42 -2.09 5.24 -6.75
N SER A 43 -2.70 4.37 -7.53
CA SER A 43 -2.05 3.14 -7.98
C SER A 43 -0.83 3.46 -8.84
N ASP A 44 -0.95 4.40 -9.77
CA ASP A 44 0.14 4.87 -10.62
C ASP A 44 1.28 5.48 -9.81
N LEU A 45 0.96 6.29 -8.80
CA LEU A 45 1.95 6.90 -7.91
C LEU A 45 2.77 5.82 -7.18
N ILE A 46 2.10 4.84 -6.58
CA ILE A 46 2.75 3.72 -5.88
C ILE A 46 3.62 2.91 -6.84
N VAL A 47 3.12 2.63 -8.05
CA VAL A 47 3.89 1.88 -9.06
C VAL A 47 5.16 2.64 -9.45
N ARG A 48 5.09 3.96 -9.61
CA ARG A 48 6.24 4.82 -9.97
C ARG A 48 7.34 4.83 -8.92
N THR A 49 7.05 4.54 -7.65
CA THR A 49 8.09 4.44 -6.62
C THR A 49 8.96 3.18 -6.76
N ALA A 50 8.66 2.29 -7.72
CA ALA A 50 9.34 1.02 -7.95
C ALA A 50 9.54 0.21 -6.65
N PRO A 51 8.46 -0.03 -5.88
CA PRO A 51 8.57 -0.73 -4.61
C PRO A 51 8.95 -2.20 -4.84
N THR A 52 9.69 -2.75 -3.90
CA THR A 52 10.18 -4.14 -3.95
C THR A 52 9.58 -5.00 -2.84
N HIS A 53 9.11 -4.37 -1.75
CA HIS A 53 8.58 -5.07 -0.58
C HIS A 53 7.19 -4.54 -0.20
N ALA A 54 6.28 -5.46 0.09
CA ALA A 54 5.00 -5.22 0.73
C ALA A 54 5.21 -5.35 2.23
N VAL A 55 4.83 -4.33 2.99
CA VAL A 55 4.96 -4.32 4.45
C VAL A 55 3.60 -4.05 5.06
N SER A 56 3.18 -4.88 6.00
CA SER A 56 1.98 -4.67 6.81
C SER A 56 2.39 -4.56 8.27
N LEU A 57 1.95 -3.52 8.96
CA LEU A 57 2.22 -3.31 10.40
C LEU A 57 0.90 -3.19 11.16
N VAL A 58 0.80 -3.85 12.31
CA VAL A 58 -0.37 -3.83 13.19
C VAL A 58 0.09 -3.51 14.60
N TRP A 59 -0.46 -2.48 15.24
CA TRP A 59 0.03 -2.07 16.57
C TRP A 59 -0.45 -2.93 17.73
N ASN A 60 -1.61 -3.60 17.59
CA ASN A 60 -2.24 -4.41 18.65
C ASN A 60 -2.30 -3.71 20.03
N ALA A 61 -2.59 -2.40 20.06
CA ALA A 61 -2.73 -1.67 21.32
C ALA A 61 -3.95 -2.16 22.11
N ASP A 62 -3.94 -2.03 23.45
CA ASP A 62 -5.02 -2.49 24.36
C ASP A 62 -6.43 -1.95 24.01
N HIS A 63 -6.50 -0.88 23.22
CA HIS A 63 -7.75 -0.30 22.72
C HIS A 63 -7.82 -0.21 21.19
N GLY A 64 -6.84 -0.77 20.46
CA GLY A 64 -6.82 -0.89 19.01
C GLY A 64 -6.75 0.42 18.21
N ARG A 65 -6.68 1.57 18.89
CA ARG A 65 -6.81 2.91 18.29
C ARG A 65 -5.54 3.72 18.47
N LEU A 66 -5.06 4.28 17.36
CA LEU A 66 -3.99 5.27 17.36
C LEU A 66 -4.39 6.43 16.45
N THR A 67 -3.93 7.62 16.83
CA THR A 67 -4.07 8.80 15.97
C THR A 67 -3.17 8.66 14.75
N ALA A 68 -3.57 9.26 13.62
CA ALA A 68 -2.76 9.27 12.40
C ALA A 68 -1.36 9.84 12.65
N ASP A 69 -1.25 10.94 13.40
CA ASP A 69 0.04 11.53 13.81
C ASP A 69 0.95 10.53 14.52
N ARG A 70 0.37 9.71 15.41
CA ARG A 70 1.14 8.72 16.15
C ARG A 70 1.67 7.62 15.22
N VAL A 71 0.82 7.13 14.31
CA VAL A 71 1.20 6.15 13.30
C VAL A 71 2.29 6.70 12.40
N GLN A 72 2.14 7.93 11.88
CA GLN A 72 3.14 8.61 11.08
C GLN A 72 4.48 8.71 11.80
N ALA A 73 4.48 9.14 13.08
CA ALA A 73 5.69 9.26 13.88
C ALA A 73 6.37 7.91 14.12
N ASP A 74 5.60 6.85 14.39
CA ASP A 74 6.13 5.51 14.63
C ASP A 74 6.70 4.90 13.33
N VAL A 75 6.03 5.04 12.19
CA VAL A 75 6.52 4.57 10.89
C VAL A 75 7.79 5.33 10.48
N ALA A 76 7.83 6.66 10.63
CA ALA A 76 9.02 7.45 10.35
C ALA A 76 10.20 7.04 11.26
N LYS A 77 9.93 6.76 12.54
CA LYS A 77 10.93 6.27 13.49
C LYS A 77 11.42 4.87 13.12
N LEU A 78 10.53 3.96 12.72
CA LEU A 78 10.88 2.62 12.25
C LEU A 78 11.78 2.71 11.02
N HIS A 79 11.37 3.43 9.98
CA HIS A 79 12.15 3.62 8.75
C HIS A 79 13.55 4.15 9.06
N CYS A 80 13.65 5.18 9.89
CA CYS A 80 14.93 5.76 10.28
C CYS A 80 15.85 4.75 11.01
N ARG A 81 15.29 3.84 11.81
CA ARG A 81 16.05 2.79 12.52
C ARG A 81 16.49 1.68 11.59
N VAL A 82 15.62 1.26 10.68
CA VAL A 82 15.91 0.27 9.63
C VAL A 82 17.04 0.78 8.72
N ASP A 83 16.92 2.00 8.22
CA ASP A 83 17.93 2.61 7.36
C ASP A 83 19.29 2.72 8.04
N ARG A 84 19.34 3.18 9.31
CA ARG A 84 20.59 3.23 10.07
C ARG A 84 21.19 1.85 10.32
N ARG A 85 20.36 0.80 10.40
CA ARG A 85 20.81 -0.58 10.57
C ARG A 85 21.40 -1.16 9.28
N LEU A 86 20.82 -0.81 8.13
CA LEU A 86 21.24 -1.30 6.81
C LEU A 86 22.42 -0.52 6.24
N ILE A 87 22.44 0.80 6.45
CA ILE A 87 23.33 1.76 5.79
C ILE A 87 24.39 2.28 6.77
N LYS A 88 25.61 1.70 6.71
CA LYS A 88 26.73 2.07 7.60
C LYS A 88 27.10 3.56 7.60
N LYS A 89 26.92 4.25 6.47
CA LYS A 89 27.23 5.68 6.31
C LYS A 89 25.97 6.46 5.92
N PHE A 90 24.86 6.23 6.63
CA PHE A 90 23.54 6.81 6.35
C PHE A 90 23.57 8.29 5.94
N ASN A 91 24.28 9.13 6.71
CA ASN A 91 24.37 10.58 6.44
C ASN A 91 25.12 10.95 5.14
N LYS A 92 25.87 10.00 4.53
CA LYS A 92 26.61 10.20 3.29
C LYS A 92 25.91 9.60 2.06
N VAL A 93 24.84 8.82 2.28
CA VAL A 93 24.05 8.23 1.19
C VAL A 93 22.98 9.22 0.78
N ARG A 94 22.84 9.46 -0.52
CA ARG A 94 21.83 10.37 -1.06
C ARG A 94 20.42 9.81 -0.76
N PRO A 95 19.41 10.66 -0.50
CA PRO A 95 18.06 10.17 -0.17
C PRO A 95 17.51 9.15 -1.17
N GLU A 96 17.72 9.37 -2.47
CA GLU A 96 17.30 8.47 -3.54
C GLU A 96 18.00 7.10 -3.52
N ASP A 97 19.13 6.95 -2.83
CA ASP A 97 19.84 5.67 -2.68
C ASP A 97 19.48 4.95 -1.36
N ARG A 98 18.57 5.51 -0.55
CA ARG A 98 18.07 4.93 0.70
C ARG A 98 16.80 4.11 0.49
N THR A 99 16.30 3.47 1.53
CA THR A 99 14.95 2.91 1.45
C THR A 99 13.92 4.03 1.53
N GLY A 100 12.72 3.80 1.01
CA GLY A 100 11.59 4.75 1.13
C GLY A 100 10.27 3.99 1.06
N TYR A 101 9.20 4.54 1.62
CA TYR A 101 7.90 3.89 1.65
C TYR A 101 6.78 4.85 1.22
N ILE A 102 5.72 4.25 0.70
CA ILE A 102 4.43 4.89 0.44
C ILE A 102 3.31 3.93 0.88
N GLY A 103 2.22 4.42 1.44
CA GLY A 103 1.10 3.57 1.81
C GLY A 103 0.00 4.28 2.58
N PHE A 104 -0.86 3.50 3.23
CA PHE A 104 -2.06 4.00 3.88
C PHE A 104 -2.30 3.38 5.25
N ILE A 105 -2.90 4.16 6.14
CA ILE A 105 -3.49 3.72 7.40
C ILE A 105 -4.88 3.15 7.13
N GLU A 106 -5.16 1.97 7.65
CA GLU A 106 -6.48 1.34 7.63
C GLU A 106 -7.02 1.18 9.06
N HIS A 107 -8.34 1.30 9.19
CA HIS A 107 -9.10 1.05 10.42
C HIS A 107 -8.55 1.73 11.70
N PRO A 108 -8.32 3.06 11.70
CA PRO A 108 -7.81 3.79 12.87
C PRO A 108 -8.68 3.63 14.12
N ASP A 109 -10.00 3.37 13.94
CA ASP A 109 -10.99 3.32 15.00
C ASP A 109 -11.20 1.93 15.64
N THR A 110 -10.56 0.87 15.14
CA THR A 110 -10.80 -0.50 15.63
C THR A 110 -9.52 -1.31 15.83
N ASN A 111 -8.68 -1.40 14.81
CA ASN A 111 -7.38 -2.04 14.88
C ASN A 111 -6.46 -1.33 13.89
N THR A 112 -5.72 -0.34 14.38
CA THR A 112 -4.86 0.46 13.52
C THR A 112 -3.77 -0.42 12.91
N HIS A 113 -3.86 -0.59 11.59
CA HIS A 113 -2.82 -1.21 10.79
C HIS A 113 -2.51 -0.38 9.56
N VAL A 114 -1.35 -0.61 8.98
CA VAL A 114 -0.91 0.09 7.78
C VAL A 114 -0.42 -0.91 6.76
N HIS A 115 -0.67 -0.62 5.49
CA HIS A 115 -0.05 -1.32 4.38
C HIS A 115 0.83 -0.36 3.60
N LEU A 116 2.08 -0.77 3.39
CA LEU A 116 3.14 0.02 2.80
C LEU A 116 3.71 -0.71 1.59
N ALA A 117 4.01 0.04 0.54
CA ALA A 117 4.89 -0.34 -0.55
C ALA A 117 6.27 0.28 -0.28
N TRP A 118 7.26 -0.56 -0.04
CA TRP A 118 8.61 -0.13 0.32
C TRP A 118 9.56 -0.33 -0.85
N ARG A 119 10.22 0.75 -1.26
CA ARG A 119 11.35 0.74 -2.17
C ARG A 119 12.62 0.45 -1.38
N VAL A 120 13.21 -0.70 -1.63
CA VAL A 120 14.46 -1.13 -0.98
C VAL A 120 15.53 -1.32 -2.05
N PRO A 121 16.70 -0.67 -1.97
CA PRO A 121 17.81 -0.95 -2.86
C PRO A 121 18.25 -2.41 -2.80
N GLU A 122 18.56 -3.00 -3.96
CA GLU A 122 18.83 -4.45 -4.12
C GLU A 122 19.88 -4.99 -3.14
N ILE A 123 20.96 -4.23 -2.90
CA ILE A 123 22.04 -4.57 -1.96
C ILE A 123 21.58 -4.77 -0.50
N TYR A 124 20.35 -4.38 -0.18
CA TYR A 124 19.77 -4.49 1.15
C TYR A 124 18.62 -5.51 1.24
N HIS A 125 18.13 -6.08 0.14
CA HIS A 125 16.97 -6.99 0.12
C HIS A 125 17.11 -8.13 1.14
N GLY A 126 18.21 -8.88 1.09
CA GLY A 126 18.44 -10.03 1.98
C GLY A 126 18.61 -9.70 3.48
N ARG A 127 18.63 -8.42 3.86
CA ARG A 127 18.75 -7.96 5.26
C ARG A 127 17.57 -7.10 5.71
N PHE A 128 16.74 -6.66 4.79
CA PHE A 128 15.71 -5.67 5.05
C PHE A 128 14.63 -6.20 5.99
N ASP A 129 14.07 -7.37 5.69
CA ASP A 129 13.03 -8.02 6.51
C ASP A 129 13.49 -8.19 7.96
N ALA A 130 14.63 -8.85 8.18
CA ALA A 130 15.19 -9.04 9.51
C ALA A 130 15.44 -7.71 10.27
N ALA A 131 15.88 -6.65 9.58
CA ALA A 131 16.09 -5.35 10.19
C ALA A 131 14.76 -4.68 10.58
N LEU A 132 13.74 -4.80 9.73
CA LEU A 132 12.42 -4.22 9.93
C LEU A 132 11.69 -4.93 11.07
N VAL A 133 11.62 -6.27 11.04
CA VAL A 133 11.00 -7.08 12.10
C VAL A 133 11.67 -6.82 13.44
N HIS A 134 13.01 -6.79 13.49
CA HIS A 134 13.74 -6.51 14.72
C HIS A 134 13.37 -5.15 15.34
N TRP A 135 13.31 -4.09 14.53
CA TRP A 135 12.99 -2.76 15.05
C TRP A 135 11.51 -2.58 15.35
N TRP A 136 10.63 -3.26 14.61
CA TRP A 136 9.21 -3.26 14.89
C TRP A 136 8.93 -3.87 16.27
N ASP A 137 9.43 -5.08 16.53
CA ASP A 137 9.30 -5.77 17.82
C ASP A 137 9.81 -4.92 18.99
N ARG A 138 10.91 -4.19 18.79
CA ARG A 138 11.44 -3.27 19.82
C ARG A 138 10.59 -2.01 20.05
N LEU A 139 9.88 -1.52 19.04
CA LEU A 139 9.03 -0.34 19.14
C LEU A 139 7.64 -0.71 19.65
N HIS A 140 7.12 -1.86 19.21
CA HIS A 140 5.78 -2.37 19.49
C HIS A 140 5.86 -3.88 19.78
N PRO A 141 6.24 -4.30 21.00
CA PRO A 141 6.44 -5.70 21.36
C PRO A 141 5.21 -6.60 21.22
N TYR A 142 4.01 -6.00 21.23
CA TYR A 142 2.75 -6.70 21.02
C TYR A 142 2.23 -6.56 19.59
N GLY A 143 2.86 -5.70 18.79
CA GLY A 143 2.49 -5.47 17.40
C GLY A 143 2.85 -6.66 16.51
N SER A 144 2.27 -6.69 15.32
CA SER A 144 2.56 -7.68 14.29
C SER A 144 3.10 -7.02 13.05
N VAL A 145 3.97 -7.73 12.34
CA VAL A 145 4.59 -7.27 11.11
C VAL A 145 4.66 -8.41 10.11
N ASP A 146 4.33 -8.12 8.87
CA ASP A 146 4.47 -9.03 7.73
C ASP A 146 5.24 -8.31 6.62
N VAL A 147 6.26 -8.97 6.08
CA VAL A 147 7.12 -8.44 5.02
C VAL A 147 7.17 -9.47 3.89
N LYS A 148 6.83 -9.04 2.68
CA LYS A 148 6.82 -9.90 1.49
C LYS A 148 7.48 -9.20 0.32
N LEU A 149 8.11 -9.96 -0.56
CA LEU A 149 8.52 -9.43 -1.86
C LEU A 149 7.29 -9.18 -2.74
N ILE A 150 7.29 -8.07 -3.47
CA ILE A 150 6.23 -7.73 -4.41
C ILE A 150 6.54 -8.40 -5.75
N TYR A 151 5.65 -9.28 -6.21
CA TYR A 151 5.70 -9.88 -7.54
C TYR A 151 4.71 -9.24 -8.54
N ASP A 152 3.66 -8.57 -8.03
CA ASP A 152 2.66 -7.83 -8.79
C ASP A 152 2.48 -6.45 -8.16
N THR A 153 3.29 -5.49 -8.59
CA THR A 153 3.24 -4.10 -8.08
C THR A 153 1.89 -3.43 -8.35
N PRO A 154 1.30 -3.50 -9.56
CA PRO A 154 -0.04 -2.98 -9.80
C PRO A 154 -1.12 -3.63 -8.90
N GLY A 155 -1.03 -4.94 -8.66
CA GLY A 155 -1.90 -5.66 -7.72
C GLY A 155 -1.78 -5.13 -6.30
N TRP A 156 -0.56 -5.00 -5.78
CA TRP A 156 -0.31 -4.46 -4.45
C TRP A 156 -0.77 -3.00 -4.31
N ALA A 157 -0.49 -2.16 -5.31
CA ALA A 157 -0.91 -0.77 -5.33
C ALA A 157 -2.44 -0.62 -5.25
N ARG A 158 -3.19 -1.42 -6.02
CA ARG A 158 -4.67 -1.48 -5.94
C ARG A 158 -5.18 -2.00 -4.60
N TYR A 159 -4.44 -2.93 -3.99
CA TYR A 159 -4.80 -3.49 -2.68
C TYR A 159 -4.64 -2.46 -1.56
N ILE A 160 -3.49 -1.78 -1.47
CA ILE A 160 -3.26 -0.81 -0.38
C ILE A 160 -4.07 0.48 -0.53
N SER A 161 -4.48 0.81 -1.76
CA SER A 161 -5.39 1.93 -2.06
C SER A 161 -6.86 1.51 -2.11
N LYS A 162 -7.21 0.32 -1.59
CA LYS A 162 -8.55 -0.26 -1.77
C LYS A 162 -9.66 0.63 -1.22
N ASP A 163 -9.41 1.36 -0.14
CA ASP A 163 -10.38 2.20 0.56
C ASP A 163 -10.29 3.69 0.19
N GLN A 164 -9.34 4.07 -0.66
CA GLN A 164 -9.09 5.46 -1.06
C GLN A 164 -9.96 5.83 -2.26
N TRP A 165 -11.25 6.08 -2.01
CA TRP A 165 -12.26 6.36 -3.04
C TRP A 165 -12.66 7.84 -3.14
N TYR A 166 -12.52 8.62 -2.07
CA TYR A 166 -13.01 9.98 -2.02
C TYR A 166 -11.89 10.99 -2.30
N PHE A 167 -12.19 12.27 -2.11
CA PHE A 167 -11.16 13.29 -2.21
C PHE A 167 -10.22 13.12 -1.02
N ALA A 168 -8.94 13.44 -1.23
CA ALA A 168 -8.11 13.95 -0.15
C ALA A 168 -8.73 15.27 0.34
N ASP A 169 -9.83 15.19 1.09
CA ASP A 169 -10.08 16.17 2.11
C ASP A 169 -8.95 16.05 3.15
N ALA A 170 -8.84 17.03 4.04
CA ALA A 170 -7.78 17.02 5.04
C ALA A 170 -7.74 15.68 5.82
N GLY A 171 -8.89 15.01 6.00
CA GLY A 171 -9.01 13.75 6.73
C GLY A 171 -8.46 12.53 5.97
N GLU A 172 -8.70 12.36 4.67
CA GLU A 172 -8.13 11.23 3.92
C GLU A 172 -6.61 11.39 3.69
N ALA A 173 -6.13 12.64 3.50
CA ALA A 173 -4.70 12.93 3.41
C ALA A 173 -3.92 12.57 4.69
N GLU A 174 -4.56 12.64 5.87
CA GLU A 174 -3.95 12.27 7.15
C GLU A 174 -3.61 10.77 7.22
N HIS A 175 -4.33 9.93 6.47
CA HIS A 175 -4.12 8.48 6.43
C HIS A 175 -3.06 8.07 5.42
N PHE A 176 -2.56 9.00 4.62
CA PHE A 176 -1.49 8.76 3.66
C PHE A 176 -0.12 8.81 4.34
N LEU A 177 0.70 7.79 4.08
CA LEU A 177 2.05 7.65 4.61
C LEU A 177 3.04 7.72 3.47
N VAL A 178 3.96 8.67 3.51
CA VAL A 178 5.04 8.77 2.53
C VAL A 178 6.35 9.20 3.20
N ASP A 179 7.44 8.55 2.82
CA ASP A 179 8.77 9.00 3.20
C ASP A 179 9.21 10.18 2.33
N ARG A 180 9.90 11.16 2.94
CA ARG A 180 10.42 12.34 2.25
C ARG A 180 11.51 12.02 1.24
N ALA A 181 12.11 10.82 1.28
CA ALA A 181 13.09 10.40 0.28
C ALA A 181 12.45 9.88 -1.01
N ILE A 182 11.12 9.71 -1.05
CA ILE A 182 10.40 9.48 -2.30
C ILE A 182 10.17 10.84 -2.96
N SER A 183 10.91 11.09 -4.05
CA SER A 183 10.59 12.20 -4.96
C SER A 183 9.31 11.84 -5.72
N LEU A 184 8.21 12.52 -5.38
CA LEU A 184 6.93 12.43 -6.08
C LEU A 184 6.95 13.24 -7.38
#